data_AF-A0A8J2Z983-F1
#
_entry.id   AF-A0A8J2Z983-F1
#
_cell.length_a   1.000
_cell.length_b   1.000
_cell.length_c   1.000
_cell.angle_alpha   90.00
_cell.angle_beta   90.00
_cell.angle_gamma   90.00
#
_symmetry.space_group_name_H-M   'P 1'
#
loop_
_entity.id
_entity.type
_entity.pdbx_description
1 polymer ?
#
loop_
_entity_poly.entity_id
_entity_poly.type
_entity_poly.pdbx_seq_one_letter_code
_entity_poly.pdbx_strand_id
1 'polypeptide(L)' 'MPEDRLAAPLAWMSGARGQRTTRPCRVAAAHFLNRRTHHRGQAHCLLAQVGARPEDTDLPWMVDLGALGLG' A
#
# COMPACT_ATOMS: atom_id res chain seq x y z
N MET A 1 10.44 1.85 11.50
CA MET A 1 10.62 0.41 11.70
C MET A 1 12.09 0.09 11.51
N PRO A 2 12.74 -0.60 12.45
CA PRO A 2 14.13 -0.99 12.31
C PRO A 2 14.36 -1.85 11.04
N GLU A 3 15.49 -1.68 10.34
CA GLU A 3 15.84 -2.42 9.11
C GLU A 3 15.80 -3.94 9.31
N ASP A 4 16.30 -4.41 10.46
CA ASP A 4 16.27 -5.80 10.88
C ASP A 4 14.84 -6.38 10.91
N ARG A 5 13.84 -5.58 11.29
CA ARG A 5 12.43 -6.03 11.25
C ARG A 5 11.90 -6.19 9.84
N LEU A 6 12.33 -5.36 8.89
CA LEU A 6 11.94 -5.47 7.49
C LEU A 6 12.61 -6.67 6.80
N ALA A 7 13.81 -7.04 7.26
CA ALA A 7 14.51 -8.24 6.81
C ALA A 7 13.97 -9.53 7.44
N ALA A 8 13.42 -9.47 8.66
CA ALA A 8 12.93 -10.62 9.40
C ALA A 8 11.81 -11.40 8.66
N PRO A 9 11.74 -12.73 8.83
CA PRO A 9 10.69 -13.54 8.24
C PRO A 9 9.33 -13.24 8.89
N LEU A 10 8.32 -13.00 8.06
CA LEU A 10 6.92 -12.94 8.45
C LEU A 10 6.22 -14.19 7.92
N ALA A 11 5.58 -14.94 8.82
CA ALA A 11 4.80 -16.13 8.47
C ALA A 11 3.30 -15.88 8.70
N TRP A 12 2.46 -16.24 7.74
CA TRP A 12 1.00 -16.09 7.82
C TRP A 12 0.28 -17.21 7.09
N MET A 13 -1.00 -17.42 7.40
CA MET A 13 -1.89 -18.26 6.59
C MET A 13 -2.45 -17.43 5.44
N SER A 14 -2.13 -17.83 4.19
CA SER A 14 -2.64 -17.15 3.01
C SER A 14 -4.08 -17.59 2.74
N GLY A 15 -5.06 -16.71 2.98
CA GLY A 15 -6.46 -16.99 2.63
C GLY A 15 -6.66 -17.21 1.13
N ALA A 16 -5.89 -16.52 0.28
CA ALA A 16 -5.99 -16.65 -1.18
C ALA A 16 -5.42 -17.97 -1.73
N ARG A 17 -4.50 -18.62 -1.00
CA ARG A 17 -3.85 -19.88 -1.43
C ARG A 17 -4.14 -21.06 -0.51
N GLY A 18 -4.86 -20.86 0.58
CA GLY A 18 -5.16 -21.90 1.58
C GLY A 18 -3.94 -22.50 2.29
N GLN A 19 -2.77 -21.85 2.23
CA GLN A 19 -1.51 -22.43 2.73
C GLN A 19 -0.71 -21.44 3.60
N ARG A 20 0.10 -21.98 4.51
CA ARG A 20 1.08 -21.19 5.26
C ARG A 20 2.15 -20.66 4.29
N THR A 21 2.46 -19.38 4.41
CA THR A 21 3.47 -18.67 3.60
C THR A 21 4.41 -17.93 4.54
N THR A 22 5.71 -17.95 4.22
CA THR A 22 6.74 -17.18 4.93
C THR A 22 7.53 -16.34 3.93
N ARG A 23 7.67 -15.04 4.17
CA ARG A 23 8.45 -14.09 3.34
C ARG A 23 9.13 -13.04 4.23
N PRO A 24 10.21 -12.37 3.77
CA PRO A 24 10.72 -11.19 4.47
C PRO A 24 9.62 -10.14 4.64
N CYS A 25 9.56 -9.49 5.81
CA CYS A 25 8.51 -8.54 6.16
C CYS A 25 8.37 -7.40 5.12
N ARG A 26 9.50 -6.93 4.56
CA ARG A 26 9.51 -5.94 3.46
C ARG A 26 8.68 -6.33 2.24
N VAL A 27 8.65 -7.63 1.90
CA VAL A 27 7.89 -8.13 0.75
C VAL A 27 6.39 -8.06 1.03
N ALA A 28 5.97 -8.43 2.24
CA ALA A 28 4.58 -8.33 2.66
C ALA A 28 4.11 -6.87 2.74
N ALA A 29 4.95 -5.98 3.29
CA ALA A 29 4.67 -4.54 3.35
C ALA A 29 4.52 -3.94 1.94
N ALA A 30 5.47 -4.18 1.05
CA ALA A 30 5.42 -3.70 -0.33
C ALA A 30 4.18 -4.25 -1.07
N HIS A 31 3.86 -5.54 -0.91
CA HIS A 31 2.66 -6.14 -1.49
C HIS A 31 1.36 -5.50 -0.99
N PHE A 32 1.26 -5.22 0.31
CA PHE A 32 0.08 -4.57 0.88
C PHE A 32 -0.11 -3.17 0.30
N LEU A 33 0.95 -2.37 0.25
CA LEU A 33 0.92 -1.03 -0.32
C LEU A 33 0.57 -1.06 -1.82
N ASN A 34 1.22 -1.92 -2.59
CA ASN A 34 0.97 -2.09 -4.02
C ASN A 34 -0.47 -2.55 -4.32
N ARG A 35 -1.03 -3.43 -3.49
CA ARG A 35 -2.43 -3.86 -3.65
C ARG A 35 -3.40 -2.70 -3.36
N ARG A 36 -3.11 -1.86 -2.38
CA ARG A 36 -3.93 -0.68 -2.06
C ARG A 36 -3.87 0.36 -3.18
N THR A 37 -2.70 0.64 -3.73
CA THR A 37 -2.57 1.57 -4.87
C THR A 37 -3.31 1.04 -6.09
N HIS A 38 -3.24 -0.27 -6.38
CA HIS A 38 -3.98 -0.90 -7.48
C HIS A 38 -5.50 -0.74 -7.34
N HIS A 39 -6.09 -1.10 -6.19
CA HIS A 39 -7.54 -0.97 -5.99
C HIS A 39 -8.00 0.49 -5.91
N ARG A 40 -7.17 1.40 -5.37
CA ARG A 40 -7.47 2.83 -5.41
C ARG A 40 -7.51 3.34 -6.85
N GLY A 41 -6.58 2.90 -7.70
CA GLY A 41 -6.60 3.21 -9.13
C GLY A 41 -7.85 2.70 -9.84
N GLN A 42 -8.33 1.49 -9.51
CA GLN A 42 -9.60 0.96 -10.03
C GLN A 42 -10.78 1.85 -9.61
N ALA A 43 -10.89 2.20 -8.33
CA ALA A 43 -11.97 3.07 -7.83
C ALA A 43 -11.91 4.47 -8.43
N HIS A 44 -10.72 5.06 -8.52
CA HIS A 44 -10.49 6.36 -9.14
C HIS A 44 -10.94 6.38 -10.60
N CYS A 45 -10.64 5.32 -11.37
CA CYS A 45 -11.08 5.17 -12.76
C CYS A 45 -12.61 5.11 -12.86
N LEU A 46 -13.26 4.27 -12.05
CA LEU A 46 -14.73 4.15 -12.04
C LEU A 46 -15.43 5.48 -11.68
N LEU A 47 -14.90 6.21 -10.70
CA LEU A 47 -15.43 7.53 -10.32
C LEU A 47 -15.24 8.56 -11.44
N ALA A 48 -14.08 8.59 -12.08
CA ALA A 48 -13.83 9.47 -13.22
C ALA A 48 -14.76 9.18 -14.41
N GLN A 49 -15.05 7.90 -14.68
CA GLN A 49 -15.96 7.49 -15.75
C GLN A 49 -17.39 8.01 -15.57
N VAL A 50 -17.84 8.21 -14.33
CA VAL A 50 -19.17 8.80 -14.05
C VAL A 50 -19.13 10.33 -13.88
N GLY A 51 -18.02 10.96 -14.28
CA GLY A 51 -17.85 12.42 -14.27
C GLY A 51 -17.46 13.00 -12.91
N ALA A 52 -17.20 12.17 -11.89
CA ALA A 52 -16.64 12.65 -10.63
C ALA A 52 -15.18 13.07 -10.80
N ARG A 53 -14.68 13.92 -9.90
CA ARG A 53 -13.29 14.40 -9.88
C ARG A 53 -12.65 14.04 -8.53
N PRO A 54 -12.08 12.82 -8.38
CA PRO A 54 -11.40 12.42 -7.16
C PRO A 54 -10.16 13.29 -6.92
N GLU A 55 -9.77 13.45 -5.65
CA GLU A 55 -8.57 14.19 -5.25
C GLU A 55 -7.27 13.49 -5.64
N ASP A 56 -6.16 14.24 -5.57
CA ASP A 56 -4.83 13.74 -5.89
C ASP A 56 -4.45 12.54 -5.04
N THR A 57 -3.79 11.56 -5.67
CA THR A 57 -3.33 10.36 -4.98
C THR A 57 -1.81 10.23 -4.83
N ASP A 58 -1.08 11.22 -5.33
CA ASP A 58 0.37 11.32 -5.18
C ASP A 58 0.71 11.87 -3.80
N LEU A 59 1.65 11.20 -3.12
CA LEU A 59 1.97 11.50 -1.72
C LEU A 59 2.32 12.98 -1.46
N PRO A 60 3.13 13.67 -2.29
CA PRO A 60 3.45 15.08 -2.03
C PRO A 60 2.25 16.02 -2.00
N TRP A 61 1.14 15.62 -2.62
CA TRP A 61 -0.10 16.41 -2.69
C TRP A 61 -1.20 15.89 -1.77
N MET A 62 -1.11 14.61 -1.35
CA MET A 62 -2.08 13.99 -0.44
C MET A 62 -1.78 14.23 1.05
N VAL A 63 -0.50 14.34 1.43
CA VAL A 63 -0.10 14.45 2.84
C VAL A 63 0.58 15.78 3.13
N ASP A 64 0.39 16.28 4.35
CA ASP A 64 1.14 17.42 4.86
C ASP A 64 2.59 17.00 5.17
N LEU A 65 3.48 17.23 4.21
CA LEU A 65 4.91 16.91 4.36
C LEU A 65 5.56 17.73 5.48
N GLY A 66 5.12 18.96 5.73
CA GLY A 66 5.63 19.83 6.80
C GLY A 66 5.29 19.26 8.17
N ALA A 67 4.04 18.82 8.38
CA ALA A 67 3.62 18.15 9.60
C ALA A 67 4.35 16.81 9.84
N LEU A 68 4.83 16.16 8.77
CA LEU A 68 5.65 14.94 8.83
C LEU A 68 7.15 15.21 8.99
N GLY A 69 7.60 16.47 8.93
CA GLY A 69 9.02 16.83 8.95
C GLY A 69 9.79 16.37 7.70
N LEU A 70 9.09 16.28 6.57
CA LEU A 70 9.61 15.84 5.26
C LEU A 70 9.63 16.96 4.20
N GLY A 71 9.36 18.20 4.62
CA GLY A 71 9.33 19.40 3.77
C GLY A 71 10.60 20.24 3.86
#